data_AF-A0A0B6Y2G0-F1
#
_entry.id   AF-A0A0B6Y2G0-F1
#
_cell.length_a   1.000
_cell.length_b   1.000
_cell.length_c   1.000
_cell.angle_alpha   90.00
_cell.angle_beta   90.00
_cell.angle_gamma   90.00
#
_symmetry.space_group_name_H-M   'P 1'
#
loop_
_entity.id
_entity.type
_entity.pdbx_description
1 polymer ?
#
loop_
_entity_poly.entity_id
_entity_poly.type
_entity_poly.pdbx_seq_one_letter_code
_entity_poly.pdbx_strand_id
1 'polypeptide(L)'
;EFSWKAITREQCTLAIVLPLEFENLCKYIASSGCSDYKLKILATGGQPLKKHQVASMLTVAEQIMPVYGSTEAHFISYALLKANNE
;
A
#
# COMPACT_ATOMS: atom_id res chain seq x y z
N GLU A 1 0.79 3.07 -12.78
CA GLU A 1 -0.48 3.10 -13.54
C GLU A 1 -1.11 1.71 -13.69
N PHE A 2 -0.47 0.77 -14.41
CA PHE A 2 -1.05 -0.57 -14.66
C PHE A 2 -1.44 -1.32 -13.38
N SER A 3 -0.58 -1.30 -12.37
CA SER A 3 -0.81 -2.02 -11.10
C SER A 3 -2.07 -1.54 -10.37
N TRP A 4 -2.36 -0.24 -10.33
CA TRP A 4 -3.58 0.26 -9.66
C TRP A 4 -4.85 -0.13 -10.41
N LYS A 5 -4.85 -0.02 -11.75
CA LYS A 5 -5.98 -0.46 -12.57
C LYS A 5 -6.29 -1.95 -12.38
N ALA A 6 -5.26 -2.78 -12.26
CA ALA A 6 -5.44 -4.21 -11.99
C ALA A 6 -6.02 -4.45 -10.60
N ILE A 7 -5.47 -3.79 -9.56
CA ILE A 7 -5.95 -3.90 -8.17
C ILE A 7 -7.44 -3.53 -8.08
N THR A 8 -7.86 -2.42 -8.70
CA THR A 8 -9.24 -1.96 -8.64
C THR A 8 -10.17 -2.79 -9.51
N ARG A 9 -9.76 -3.17 -10.72
CA ARG A 9 -10.59 -3.99 -11.63
C ARG A 9 -10.87 -5.37 -11.05
N GLU A 10 -9.86 -6.02 -10.49
CA GLU A 10 -9.97 -7.37 -9.93
C GLU A 10 -10.42 -7.36 -8.47
N GLN A 11 -10.67 -6.18 -7.88
CA GLN A 11 -11.09 -6.02 -6.49
C GLN A 11 -10.15 -6.74 -5.51
N CYS A 12 -8.84 -6.64 -5.76
CA CYS A 12 -7.81 -7.33 -5.00
C CYS A 12 -7.86 -6.94 -3.53
N THR A 13 -7.99 -7.92 -2.63
CA THR A 13 -8.10 -7.66 -1.18
C THR A 13 -6.75 -7.27 -0.55
N LEU A 14 -5.67 -7.75 -1.16
CA LEU A 14 -4.28 -7.52 -0.75
C LEU A 14 -3.48 -7.11 -1.98
N ALA A 15 -2.61 -6.12 -1.83
CA ALA A 15 -1.58 -5.80 -2.82
C ALA A 15 -0.25 -5.52 -2.12
N ILE A 16 0.85 -5.93 -2.75
CA ILE A 16 2.20 -5.59 -2.31
C ILE A 16 2.73 -4.50 -3.24
N VAL A 17 3.11 -3.36 -2.68
CA VAL A 17 3.70 -2.25 -3.44
C VAL A 17 4.92 -1.72 -2.68
N LEU A 18 6.05 -1.58 -3.38
CA LEU A 18 7.27 -1.07 -2.76
C LEU A 18 7.14 0.42 -2.42
N PRO A 19 7.76 0.92 -1.34
CA PRO A 19 7.63 2.33 -0.93
C PRO A 19 7.93 3.35 -2.05
N LEU A 20 8.98 3.16 -2.84
CA LEU A 20 9.30 4.07 -3.96
C LEU A 20 8.29 4.02 -5.10
N GLU A 21 7.74 2.84 -5.40
CA GLU A 21 6.72 2.68 -6.44
C GLU A 21 5.41 3.34 -6.04
N PHE A 22 5.10 3.29 -4.74
CA PHE A 22 3.88 3.86 -4.19
C PHE A 22 3.81 5.38 -4.39
N GLU A 23 4.93 6.11 -4.31
CA GLU A 23 4.92 7.56 -4.57
C GLU A 23 4.45 7.90 -5.99
N ASN A 24 4.88 7.11 -6.99
CA ASN A 24 4.43 7.26 -8.36
C ASN A 24 2.96 6.81 -8.52
N LEU A 25 2.56 5.78 -7.78
CA LEU A 25 1.18 5.32 -7.73
C LEU A 25 0.24 6.40 -7.19
N CYS A 26 0.61 7.07 -6.10
CA CYS A 26 -0.15 8.18 -5.52
C CYS A 26 -0.42 9.29 -6.53
N LYS A 27 0.62 9.71 -7.27
CA LYS A 27 0.47 10.74 -8.32
C LYS A 27 -0.54 10.32 -9.37
N TYR A 28 -0.47 9.05 -9.79
CA TYR A 28 -1.42 8.49 -10.75
C TYR A 28 -2.85 8.45 -10.20
N ILE A 29 -3.05 7.98 -8.96
CA ILE A 29 -4.37 7.90 -8.32
C ILE A 29 -4.98 9.31 -8.19
N ALA A 30 -4.19 10.30 -7.76
CA ALA A 30 -4.65 11.68 -7.66
C ALA A 30 -5.07 12.25 -9.03
N SER A 31 -4.38 11.90 -10.11
CA SER A 31 -4.68 12.38 -11.47
C SER A 31 -5.82 11.65 -12.18
N SER A 32 -6.14 10.42 -11.79
CA SER A 32 -7.11 9.55 -12.50
C SER A 32 -8.56 9.73 -12.03
N GLY A 33 -8.78 10.61 -11.05
CA GLY A 33 -10.04 10.68 -10.30
C GLY A 33 -10.08 9.54 -9.28
N CYS A 34 -10.24 9.89 -8.00
CA CYS A 34 -10.30 8.88 -6.94
C CYS A 34 -11.32 7.79 -7.28
N SER A 35 -10.88 6.54 -7.22
CA SER A 35 -11.78 5.39 -7.25
C SER A 35 -12.47 5.28 -5.89
N ASP A 36 -13.77 4.96 -5.87
CA ASP A 36 -14.49 4.59 -4.63
C ASP A 36 -13.93 3.31 -3.99
N TYR A 37 -13.08 2.58 -4.72
CA TYR A 37 -12.41 1.39 -4.23
C TYR A 37 -11.33 1.74 -3.22
N LYS A 38 -11.48 1.22 -2.00
CA LYS A 38 -10.45 1.25 -0.96
C LYS A 38 -9.89 -0.16 -0.77
N LEU A 39 -8.58 -0.31 -0.96
CA LEU A 39 -7.89 -1.59 -0.80
C LEU A 39 -7.95 -2.04 0.67
N LYS A 40 -8.30 -3.29 0.97
CA LYS A 40 -8.35 -3.72 2.39
C LYS A 40 -6.98 -3.71 3.04
N ILE A 41 -5.97 -4.31 2.40
CA ILE A 41 -4.61 -4.38 2.94
C ILE A 41 -3.60 -3.97 1.87
N LEU A 42 -2.83 -2.94 2.15
CA LEU A 42 -1.64 -2.58 1.39
C LEU A 42 -0.38 -3.06 2.13
N ALA A 43 0.28 -4.07 1.59
CA ALA A 43 1.57 -4.53 2.09
C ALA A 43 2.71 -3.76 1.45
N THR A 44 3.71 -3.40 2.24
CA THR A 44 4.84 -2.60 1.74
C THR A 44 6.07 -2.79 2.61
N GLY A 45 7.25 -2.86 2.00
CA GLY A 45 8.46 -3.22 2.72
C GLY A 45 9.67 -3.33 1.80
N GLY A 46 10.75 -3.92 2.32
CA GLY A 46 12.04 -4.03 1.62
C GLY A 46 12.81 -2.71 1.50
N GLN A 47 12.20 -1.59 1.91
CA GLN A 47 12.80 -0.26 1.95
C GLN A 47 12.32 0.48 3.20
N PRO A 48 13.08 1.46 3.72
CA PRO A 48 12.63 2.29 4.84
C PRO A 48 11.35 3.06 4.49
N LEU A 49 10.32 2.96 5.34
CA LEU A 49 9.10 3.74 5.21
C LEU A 49 9.19 5.07 5.95
N LYS A 50 8.73 6.14 5.30
CA LYS A 50 8.58 7.46 5.93
C LYS A 50 7.15 7.66 6.41
N LYS A 51 6.98 8.41 7.52
CA LYS A 51 5.65 8.68 8.11
C LYS A 51 4.64 9.27 7.12
N HIS A 52 5.07 10.19 6.25
CA HIS A 52 4.18 10.78 5.25
C HIS A 52 3.74 9.78 4.17
N GLN A 53 4.58 8.80 3.83
CA GLN A 53 4.19 7.74 2.88
C GLN A 53 3.09 6.87 3.49
N VAL A 54 3.21 6.51 4.76
CA VAL A 54 2.17 5.77 5.51
C VAL A 54 0.86 6.55 5.51
N ALA A 55 0.89 7.86 5.76
CA ALA A 55 -0.30 8.69 5.71
C ALA A 55 -0.96 8.68 4.32
N SER A 56 -0.19 8.83 3.25
CA SER A 56 -0.68 8.74 1.87
C SER A 56 -1.22 7.35 1.53
N MET A 57 -0.64 6.28 2.09
CA MET A 57 -1.11 4.91 1.91
C MET A 57 -2.48 4.65 2.57
N LEU A 58 -2.77 5.29 3.72
CA LEU A 58 -4.06 5.17 4.41
C LEU A 58 -5.22 5.85 3.67
N THR A 59 -4.93 6.72 2.70
CA THR A 59 -5.98 7.34 1.87
C THR A 59 -6.56 6.34 0.86
N VAL A 60 -5.74 5.37 0.41
CA VAL A 60 -6.11 4.39 -0.63
C VAL A 60 -6.34 2.98 -0.08
N ALA A 61 -5.94 2.72 1.18
CA ALA A 61 -6.12 1.43 1.84
C ALA A 61 -6.74 1.57 3.23
N GLU A 62 -7.52 0.57 3.66
CA GLU A 62 -8.08 0.49 5.02
C GLU A 62 -6.99 0.17 6.05
N GLN A 63 -6.07 -0.71 5.68
CA GLN A 63 -4.96 -1.13 6.51
C GLN A 63 -3.66 -1.12 5.72
N ILE A 64 -2.57 -0.80 6.41
CA ILE A 64 -1.21 -0.93 5.88
C ILE A 64 -0.54 -2.04 6.65
N MET A 65 0.14 -2.91 5.92
CA MET A 65 0.97 -3.97 6.45
C MET A 65 2.44 -3.66 6.13
N PRO A 66 3.16 -2.89 6.97
CA PRO A 66 4.59 -2.75 6.83
C PRO A 66 5.23 -4.11 7.06
N VAL A 67 6.01 -4.56 6.09
CA VAL A 67 6.69 -5.85 6.12
C VAL A 67 8.20 -5.68 6.11
N TYR A 68 8.88 -6.54 6.85
CA TYR A 68 10.32 -6.71 6.81
C TYR A 68 10.64 -8.19 6.63
N GLY A 69 11.47 -8.49 5.65
CA GLY A 69 11.98 -9.83 5.41
C GLY A 69 13.31 -9.72 4.68
N SER A 70 14.22 -10.66 4.95
CA SER A 70 15.45 -10.81 4.19
C SER A 70 15.33 -12.02 3.26
N THR A 71 16.12 -12.03 2.18
CA THR A 71 16.16 -13.14 1.22
C THR A 71 16.60 -14.45 1.87
N GLU A 72 17.38 -14.37 2.93
CA GLU A 72 17.97 -15.49 3.66
C GLU A 72 17.02 -16.11 4.70
N ALA A 73 16.11 -15.29 5.25
CA ALA A 73 15.33 -15.68 6.42
C ALA A 73 14.05 -16.45 6.08
N HIS A 74 13.61 -16.47 4.81
CA HIS A 74 12.35 -17.08 4.30
C HIS A 74 11.04 -16.54 4.94
N PHE A 75 11.10 -15.96 6.14
CA PHE A 75 10.00 -15.40 6.88
C PHE A 75 9.92 -13.89 6.71
N ILE A 76 8.69 -13.39 6.78
CA ILE A 76 8.37 -11.98 6.76
C ILE A 76 7.78 -11.61 8.12
N SER A 77 8.43 -10.67 8.81
CA SER A 77 7.88 -9.99 9.97
C SER A 77 6.99 -8.85 9.52
N TYR A 78 5.87 -8.63 10.18
CA TYR A 78 4.95 -7.55 9.81
C TYR A 78 4.25 -6.94 11.03
N ALA A 79 3.72 -5.74 10.82
CA ALA A 79 2.73 -5.12 11.70
C ALA A 79 1.48 -4.78 10.88
N LEU A 80 0.34 -4.59 11.54
CA LEU A 80 -0.87 -4.06 10.90
C LEU A 80 -1.18 -2.69 11.48
N LEU A 81 -1.21 -1.69 10.59
CA LEU A 81 -1.56 -0.32 10.90
C LEU A 81 -2.94 -0.03 10.32
N LYS A 82 -3.80 0.58 11.12
CA LYS A 82 -5.13 1.05 10.70
C LYS A 82 -5.25 2.53 11.06
N ALA A 83 -5.96 3.31 10.24
CA ALA A 83 -6.33 4.66 10.64
C ALA A 83 -7.27 4.56 11.86
N ASN A 84 -6.94 5.27 12.94
CA ASN A 84 -7.88 5.43 14.06
C ASN A 84 -8.97 6.40 13.60
N ASN A 85 -10.22 5.92 13.56
CA ASN A 85 -11.39 6.79 13.45
C ASN A 85 -11.68 7.31 14.86
N GLU A 86 -11.09 8.45 15.22
CA GLU A 86 -11.64 9.31 16.29
C GLU A 86 -12.71 10.23 15.70
#